data_AF-A0A426DGE6-F1
#
_entry.id   AF-A0A426DGE6-F1
#
_cell.length_a   1.000
_cell.length_b   1.000
_cell.length_c   1.000
_cell.angle_alpha   90.00
_cell.angle_beta   90.00
_cell.angle_gamma   90.00
#
_symmetry.space_group_name_H-M   'P 1'
#
loop_
_entity.id
_entity.type
_entity.pdbx_description
1 polymer ?
#
loop_
_entity_poly.entity_id
_entity_poly.type
_entity_poly.pdbx_seq_one_letter_code
_entity_poly.pdbx_strand_id
1 'polypeptide(L)'
;MKIKTKFGMAIQVLCILCLVGTTLFILICWNKIPKEIPSHYNMAGEADAMSGKGFLFFPLIMNWLMFLGISVLEQFPQAWNTGVKITRQNRERVYRTLYHMIVCLKLSVVLIFSFLTVWHGAYLPFWFFPVSMAAAFGPMVFFMIRLWRVK
;
A
#
# COMPACT_ATOMS: atom_id res chain seq x y z
N MET A 1 4.61 -22.31 7.48
CA MET A 1 3.16 -22.40 7.18
C MET A 1 2.87 -21.44 6.03
N LYS A 2 2.47 -21.92 4.86
CA LYS A 2 2.09 -21.05 3.74
C LYS A 2 0.60 -20.73 3.84
N ILE A 3 0.25 -19.48 4.07
CA ILE A 3 -1.15 -19.04 4.13
C ILE A 3 -1.51 -18.53 2.73
N LYS A 4 -2.28 -19.33 1.98
CA LYS A 4 -2.82 -18.90 0.68
C LYS A 4 -4.34 -18.87 0.78
N THR A 5 -4.93 -17.73 0.46
CA THR A 5 -6.39 -17.55 0.42
C THR A 5 -6.79 -16.93 -0.90
N LYS A 6 -8.00 -17.24 -1.40
CA LYS A 6 -8.56 -16.60 -2.60
C LYS A 6 -8.57 -15.07 -2.49
N PHE A 7 -8.92 -14.56 -1.30
CA PHE A 7 -8.86 -13.12 -1.00
C PHE A 7 -7.45 -12.54 -1.17
N GLY A 8 -6.43 -13.13 -0.54
CA GLY A 8 -5.06 -12.63 -0.68
C GLY A 8 -4.53 -12.73 -2.12
N MET A 9 -4.95 -13.75 -2.87
CA MET A 9 -4.60 -13.86 -4.29
C MET A 9 -5.25 -12.75 -5.13
N ALA A 10 -6.53 -12.44 -4.89
CA ALA A 10 -7.20 -11.32 -5.55
C ALA A 10 -6.50 -9.99 -5.26
N ILE A 11 -6.16 -9.73 -3.99
CA ILE A 11 -5.42 -8.54 -3.59
C ILE A 11 -4.03 -8.48 -4.25
N GLN A 12 -3.32 -9.61 -4.34
CA GLN A 12 -2.04 -9.69 -5.03
C GLN A 12 -2.16 -9.29 -6.51
N VAL A 13 -3.17 -9.79 -7.21
CA VAL A 13 -3.43 -9.45 -8.62
C VAL A 13 -3.72 -7.96 -8.75
N LEU A 14 -4.56 -7.38 -7.88
CA LEU A 14 -4.85 -5.95 -7.88
C LEU A 14 -3.58 -5.09 -7.68
N CYS A 15 -2.72 -5.47 -6.73
CA CYS A 15 -1.44 -4.80 -6.52
C CYS A 15 -0.57 -4.83 -7.78
N ILE A 16 -0.43 -6.00 -8.41
CA ILE A 16 0.40 -6.15 -9.62
C ILE A 16 -0.18 -5.33 -10.77
N LEU A 17 -1.50 -5.39 -11.00
CA LEU A 17 -2.17 -4.60 -12.03
C LEU A 17 -1.93 -3.10 -11.82
N CYS A 18 -2.01 -2.63 -10.57
CA CYS A 18 -1.76 -1.23 -10.23
C CYS A 18 -0.28 -0.84 -10.45
N LEU A 19 0.67 -1.65 -9.98
CA LEU A 19 2.10 -1.41 -10.17
C LEU A 19 2.50 -1.38 -11.64
N VAL A 20 2.02 -2.36 -12.42
CA VAL A 20 2.26 -2.43 -13.87
C VAL A 20 1.61 -1.23 -14.55
N GLY A 21 0.36 -0.90 -14.20
CA GLY A 21 -0.35 0.27 -14.73
C GLY A 21 0.40 1.58 -14.48
N THR A 22 0.87 1.80 -13.25
CA THR A 22 1.67 3.00 -12.89
C THR A 22 3.01 3.03 -13.61
N THR A 23 3.68 1.88 -13.74
CA THR A 23 4.94 1.79 -14.49
C THR A 23 4.72 2.13 -15.97
N LEU A 24 3.69 1.54 -16.58
CA LEU A 24 3.31 1.82 -17.97
C LEU A 24 2.91 3.28 -18.16
N PHE A 25 2.21 3.89 -17.20
CA PHE A 25 1.87 5.30 -17.24
C PHE A 25 3.12 6.17 -17.37
N ILE A 26 4.15 5.95 -16.54
CA ILE A 26 5.40 6.71 -16.61
C ILE A 26 6.07 6.52 -17.97
N LEU A 27 6.14 5.29 -18.48
CA LEU A 27 6.79 4.98 -19.77
C LEU A 27 6.06 5.61 -20.97
N ILE A 28 4.72 5.53 -20.99
CA ILE A 28 3.89 6.02 -22.10
C ILE A 28 3.76 7.55 -22.07
N CYS A 29 3.60 8.13 -20.88
CA CYS A 29 3.32 9.55 -20.71
C CYS A 29 4.58 10.39 -20.48
N TRP A 30 5.79 9.80 -20.44
CA TRP A 30 7.04 10.49 -20.06
C TRP A 30 7.27 11.85 -20.73
N ASN A 31 6.96 11.94 -22.03
CA ASN A 31 7.15 13.16 -22.82
C ASN A 31 6.06 14.21 -22.59
N LYS A 32 4.91 13.80 -22.05
CA LYS A 32 3.78 14.68 -21.69
C LYS A 32 3.85 15.19 -20.25
N ILE A 33 4.66 14.54 -19.40
CA ILE A 33 4.86 14.98 -18.02
C ILE A 33 5.65 16.30 -18.03
N PRO A 34 5.20 17.33 -17.29
CA PRO A 34 5.90 18.61 -17.16
C PRO A 34 7.37 18.45 -16.76
N LYS A 35 8.24 19.41 -17.12
CA LYS A 35 9.66 19.35 -16.74
C LYS A 35 9.86 19.36 -15.23
N GLU A 36 9.01 20.12 -14.53
CA GLU A 36 8.96 20.20 -13.07
C GLU A 36 7.58 19.76 -12.58
N ILE A 37 7.58 19.04 -11.47
CA ILE A 37 6.39 18.51 -10.82
C ILE A 37 6.44 18.82 -9.31
N PRO A 38 5.30 18.82 -8.62
CA PRO A 38 5.28 18.85 -7.16
C PRO A 38 6.06 17.67 -6.57
N SER A 39 6.95 17.96 -5.63
CA SER A 39 7.71 16.96 -4.86
C SER A 39 7.34 16.93 -3.39
N HIS A 40 6.70 17.98 -2.90
CA HIS A 40 6.16 18.06 -1.54
C HIS A 40 4.85 18.86 -1.56
N TYR A 41 3.96 18.53 -0.63
CA TYR A 41 2.70 19.23 -0.40
C TYR A 41 2.59 19.59 1.07
N ASN A 42 2.12 20.80 1.36
CA ASN A 42 1.84 21.25 2.72
C ASN A 42 0.56 20.60 3.29
N MET A 43 0.22 20.94 4.53
CA MET A 43 -0.98 20.38 5.21
C MET A 43 -2.32 20.76 4.56
N ALA A 44 -2.35 21.84 3.75
CA ALA A 44 -3.53 22.21 2.96
C ALA A 44 -3.61 21.45 1.62
N GLY A 45 -2.61 20.61 1.32
CA GLY A 45 -2.52 19.87 0.06
C GLY A 45 -1.96 20.71 -1.08
N GLU A 46 -1.43 21.91 -0.84
CA GLU A 46 -0.79 22.75 -1.86
C GLU A 46 0.68 22.40 -2.01
N ALA A 47 1.17 22.37 -3.25
CA ALA A 47 2.56 22.12 -3.57
C ALA A 47 3.44 23.27 -3.04
N ASP A 48 4.32 22.96 -2.11
CA ASP A 48 5.26 23.92 -1.50
C ASP A 48 6.73 23.60 -1.88
N ALA A 49 6.97 22.50 -2.61
CA ALA A 49 8.23 22.22 -3.27
C ALA A 49 8.02 21.58 -4.65
N MET A 50 8.89 21.93 -5.58
CA MET A 50 8.93 21.39 -6.94
C MET A 50 10.25 20.66 -7.20
N SER A 51 10.24 19.64 -8.04
CA SER A 51 11.43 18.92 -8.49
C SER A 51 11.33 18.59 -9.98
N GLY A 52 12.47 18.32 -10.62
CA GLY A 52 12.47 17.80 -11.99
C GLY A 52 11.71 16.48 -12.09
N LYS A 53 11.05 16.20 -13.22
CA LYS A 53 10.22 15.00 -13.42
C LYS A 53 10.90 13.64 -13.17
N GLY A 54 12.23 13.61 -13.15
CA GLY A 54 13.00 12.45 -12.69
C GLY A 54 12.66 12.03 -11.25
N PHE A 55 12.16 12.95 -10.43
CA PHE A 55 11.70 12.66 -9.07
C PHE A 55 10.61 11.59 -9.02
N LEU A 56 9.80 11.41 -10.08
CA LEU A 56 8.76 10.35 -10.16
C LEU A 56 9.32 8.93 -10.05
N PHE A 57 10.60 8.72 -10.35
CA PHE A 57 11.23 7.41 -10.12
C PHE A 57 11.34 7.07 -8.63
N PHE A 58 11.42 8.06 -7.74
CA PHE A 58 11.47 7.81 -6.30
C PHE A 58 10.19 7.13 -5.78
N PRO A 59 8.97 7.70 -5.90
CA PRO A 59 7.76 7.02 -5.45
C PRO A 59 7.50 5.73 -6.23
N LEU A 60 7.85 5.64 -7.52
CA LEU A 60 7.71 4.41 -8.30
C LEU A 60 8.60 3.27 -7.76
N ILE A 61 9.88 3.53 -7.51
CA ILE A 61 10.82 2.54 -6.97
C ILE A 61 10.42 2.14 -5.55
N MET A 62 10.05 3.11 -4.70
CA MET A 62 9.57 2.82 -3.36
C MET A 62 8.30 1.96 -3.38
N ASN A 63 7.40 2.18 -4.34
CA ASN A 63 6.19 1.36 -4.49
C ASN A 63 6.52 -0.13 -4.74
N TRP A 64 7.40 -0.40 -5.71
CA TRP A 64 7.89 -1.75 -5.99
C TRP A 64 8.63 -2.36 -4.80
N LEU A 65 9.50 -1.59 -4.14
CA LEU A 65 10.27 -2.04 -2.98
C LEU A 65 9.35 -2.42 -1.82
N MET A 66 8.33 -1.60 -1.51
CA MET A 66 7.37 -1.89 -0.46
C MET A 66 6.52 -3.11 -0.79
N PHE A 67 6.03 -3.22 -2.02
CA PHE A 67 5.29 -4.41 -2.47
C PHE A 67 6.12 -5.70 -2.33
N LEU A 68 7.39 -5.68 -2.77
CA LEU A 68 8.30 -6.81 -2.64
C LEU A 68 8.62 -7.11 -1.18
N GLY A 69 8.96 -6.09 -0.40
CA GLY A 69 9.27 -6.22 1.03
C GLY A 69 8.11 -6.83 1.82
N ILE A 70 6.88 -6.37 1.61
CA ILE A 70 5.70 -6.94 2.27
C ILE A 70 5.41 -8.35 1.73
N SER A 71 5.62 -8.62 0.44
CA SER A 71 5.46 -9.96 -0.13
C SER A 71 6.47 -10.98 0.41
N VAL A 72 7.69 -10.53 0.75
CA VAL A 72 8.68 -11.33 1.48
C VAL A 72 8.21 -11.58 2.91
N LEU A 73 7.77 -10.53 3.63
CA LEU A 73 7.22 -10.65 4.98
C LEU A 73 6.03 -11.62 5.06
N GLU A 74 5.19 -11.66 4.02
CA GLU A 74 4.07 -12.61 3.90
C GLU A 74 4.51 -14.09 3.94
N GLN A 75 5.76 -14.40 3.58
CA GLN A 75 6.31 -15.76 3.63
C GLN A 75 6.77 -16.17 5.04
N PHE A 76 6.89 -15.22 5.97
CA PHE A 76 7.40 -15.46 7.32
C PHE A 76 6.38 -15.14 8.43
N PRO A 77 5.24 -15.86 8.53
CA PRO A 77 4.24 -15.62 9.58
C PRO A 77 4.78 -15.59 11.01
N GLN A 78 5.84 -16.35 11.29
CA GLN A 78 6.45 -16.43 12.62
C GLN A 78 7.09 -15.10 13.07
N ALA A 79 7.41 -14.21 12.14
CA ALA A 79 7.96 -12.89 12.43
C ALA A 79 6.87 -11.85 12.74
N TRP A 80 5.60 -12.18 12.52
CA TRP A 80 4.50 -11.23 12.71
C TRP A 80 4.19 -11.08 14.19
N ASN A 81 3.96 -9.84 14.62
CA ASN A 81 3.39 -9.59 15.93
C ASN A 81 1.93 -10.04 15.93
N THR A 82 1.61 -11.06 16.73
CA THR A 82 0.26 -11.61 16.80
C THR A 82 -0.64 -10.90 17.79
N GLY A 83 -0.11 -10.16 18.77
CA GLY A 83 -0.87 -9.45 19.81
C GLY A 83 -1.77 -10.32 20.72
N VAL A 84 -1.86 -11.63 20.47
CA VAL A 84 -2.70 -12.59 21.20
C VAL A 84 -1.95 -13.90 21.42
N LYS A 85 -2.32 -14.64 22.48
CA LYS A 85 -1.77 -15.96 22.78
C LYS A 85 -2.17 -16.97 21.70
N ILE A 86 -1.19 -17.60 21.08
CA ILE A 86 -1.41 -18.64 20.08
C ILE A 86 -1.61 -20.00 20.77
N THR A 87 -2.74 -20.64 20.50
CA THR A 87 -3.07 -22.00 20.91
C THR A 87 -3.23 -22.90 19.67
N ARG A 88 -3.24 -24.22 19.85
CA ARG A 88 -3.48 -25.15 18.73
C ARG A 88 -4.83 -24.91 18.04
N GLN A 89 -5.86 -24.49 18.80
CA GLN A 89 -7.22 -24.31 18.30
C GLN A 89 -7.46 -22.99 17.57
N ASN A 90 -6.72 -21.92 17.92
CA ASN A 90 -6.89 -20.58 17.32
C ASN A 90 -5.85 -20.26 16.23
N ARG A 91 -4.75 -21.02 16.16
CA ARG A 91 -3.57 -20.72 15.32
C ARG A 91 -3.94 -20.33 13.89
N GLU A 92 -4.69 -21.19 13.20
CA GLU A 92 -5.04 -20.95 11.80
C GLU A 92 -5.90 -19.68 11.63
N ARG A 93 -6.88 -19.47 12.53
CA ARG A 93 -7.78 -18.31 12.50
C ARG A 93 -7.04 -17.00 12.74
N VAL A 94 -6.13 -16.99 13.71
CA VAL A 94 -5.27 -15.83 14.03
C VAL A 94 -4.39 -15.48 12.85
N TYR A 95 -3.60 -16.44 12.36
CA TYR A 95 -2.66 -16.19 11.27
C TYR A 95 -3.36 -15.81 9.95
N ARG A 96 -4.52 -16.41 9.65
CA ARG A 96 -5.32 -16.01 8.49
C ARG A 96 -5.83 -14.57 8.60
N THR A 97 -6.23 -14.15 9.80
CA THR A 97 -6.71 -12.79 10.07
C THR A 97 -5.58 -11.77 9.92
N LEU A 98 -4.40 -12.05 10.48
CA LEU A 98 -3.21 -11.22 10.31
C LEU A 98 -2.74 -11.18 8.85
N TYR A 99 -2.77 -12.30 8.14
CA TYR A 99 -2.46 -12.33 6.71
C TYR A 99 -3.39 -11.42 5.90
N HIS A 100 -4.71 -11.46 6.17
CA HIS A 100 -5.68 -10.56 5.52
C HIS A 100 -5.41 -9.09 5.81
N MET A 101 -5.01 -8.77 7.04
CA MET A 101 -4.57 -7.41 7.41
C MET A 101 -3.36 -6.95 6.61
N ILE A 102 -2.32 -7.79 6.53
CA ILE A 102 -1.06 -7.49 5.84
C ILE A 102 -1.31 -7.27 4.35
N VAL A 103 -2.08 -8.13 3.68
CA VAL A 103 -2.35 -7.96 2.24
C VAL A 103 -3.19 -6.71 1.96
N CYS A 104 -4.15 -6.36 2.83
CA CYS A 104 -4.90 -5.11 2.69
C CYS A 104 -3.99 -3.89 2.85
N LEU A 105 -3.10 -3.90 3.85
CA LEU A 105 -2.13 -2.83 4.03
C LEU A 105 -1.20 -2.70 2.82
N LYS A 106 -0.74 -3.83 2.26
CA LYS A 106 0.05 -3.86 1.02
C LYS A 106 -0.67 -3.15 -0.13
N LEU A 107 -1.95 -3.46 -0.33
CA LEU A 107 -2.75 -2.80 -1.36
C LEU A 107 -2.89 -1.30 -1.11
N SER A 108 -3.15 -0.88 0.13
CA SER A 108 -3.23 0.54 0.49
C SER A 108 -1.94 1.29 0.16
N VAL A 109 -0.78 0.73 0.53
CA VAL A 109 0.53 1.31 0.19
C VAL A 109 0.69 1.42 -1.32
N VAL A 110 0.38 0.34 -2.07
CA VAL A 110 0.49 0.35 -3.53
C VAL A 110 -0.36 1.44 -4.16
N LEU A 111 -1.63 1.56 -3.75
CA LEU A 111 -2.54 2.58 -4.29
C LEU A 111 -2.09 3.99 -3.96
N ILE A 112 -1.59 4.25 -2.74
CA ILE A 112 -1.12 5.56 -2.31
C ILE A 112 0.09 6.00 -3.14
N PHE A 113 1.12 5.15 -3.25
CA PHE A 113 2.32 5.49 -4.04
C PHE A 113 2.03 5.55 -5.54
N SER A 114 1.12 4.71 -6.04
CA SER A 114 0.65 4.80 -7.42
C SER A 114 -0.07 6.12 -7.69
N PHE A 115 -0.93 6.58 -6.78
CA PHE A 115 -1.58 7.89 -6.89
C PHE A 115 -0.54 9.02 -6.91
N LEU A 116 0.40 9.03 -5.97
CA LEU A 116 1.47 10.04 -5.89
C LEU A 116 2.36 10.06 -7.13
N THR A 117 2.49 8.92 -7.83
CA THR A 117 3.28 8.82 -9.07
C THR A 117 2.53 9.39 -10.28
N VAL A 118 1.19 9.33 -10.31
CA VAL A 118 0.38 9.79 -11.45
C VAL A 118 -0.17 11.21 -11.29
N TRP A 119 -0.21 11.70 -10.04
CA TRP A 119 -0.70 13.04 -9.73
C TRP A 119 0.40 14.09 -9.90
N HIS A 120 0.15 15.09 -10.73
CA HIS A 120 1.10 16.19 -10.98
C HIS A 120 0.47 17.58 -10.74
N GLY A 121 -0.73 17.63 -10.16
CA GLY A 121 -1.44 18.88 -9.91
C GLY A 121 -0.84 19.67 -8.76
N ALA A 122 -0.86 21.00 -8.86
CA ALA A 122 -0.37 21.90 -7.81
C ALA A 122 -1.11 21.75 -6.46
N TYR A 123 -2.31 21.17 -6.47
CA TYR A 123 -3.07 20.83 -5.27
C TYR A 123 -3.37 19.34 -5.27
N LEU A 124 -3.21 18.67 -4.13
CA LEU A 124 -3.78 17.35 -3.89
C LEU A 124 -5.30 17.47 -3.76
N PRO A 125 -6.08 16.46 -4.19
CA PRO A 125 -7.50 16.42 -3.89
C PRO A 125 -7.73 16.48 -2.37
N PHE A 126 -8.70 17.25 -1.91
CA PHE A 126 -9.00 17.41 -0.48
C PHE A 126 -9.27 16.07 0.23
N TRP A 127 -9.76 15.06 -0.50
CA TRP A 127 -10.04 13.73 0.01
C TRP A 127 -8.80 12.84 0.10
N PHE A 128 -7.69 13.17 -0.55
CA PHE A 128 -6.53 12.30 -0.64
C PHE A 128 -5.97 11.96 0.74
N PHE A 129 -5.74 12.97 1.58
CA PHE A 129 -5.23 12.76 2.93
C PHE A 129 -6.18 11.89 3.78
N PRO A 130 -7.47 12.23 3.98
CA PRO A 130 -8.34 11.39 4.80
C PRO A 130 -8.55 9.98 4.22
N VAL A 131 -8.63 9.83 2.89
CA VAL A 131 -8.79 8.51 2.26
C VAL A 131 -7.53 7.67 2.42
N SER A 132 -6.34 8.23 2.23
CA SER A 132 -5.08 7.50 2.40
C SER A 132 -4.88 7.04 3.86
N MET A 133 -5.23 7.89 4.84
CA MET A 133 -5.23 7.53 6.26
C MET A 133 -6.24 6.43 6.57
N ALA A 134 -7.48 6.56 6.08
CA ALA A 134 -8.50 5.53 6.24
C ALA A 134 -8.09 4.20 5.57
N ALA A 135 -7.48 4.25 4.40
CA ALA A 135 -6.99 3.07 3.69
C ALA A 135 -5.81 2.39 4.43
N ALA A 136 -4.91 3.17 5.04
CA ALA A 136 -3.79 2.62 5.81
C ALA A 136 -4.27 2.02 7.14
N PHE A 137 -5.01 2.79 7.95
CA PHE A 137 -5.37 2.41 9.31
C PHE A 137 -6.68 1.62 9.42
N GLY A 138 -7.63 1.83 8.51
CA GLY A 138 -8.94 1.18 8.55
C GLY A 138 -8.86 -0.35 8.54
N PRO A 139 -8.12 -0.98 7.60
CA PRO A 139 -7.90 -2.42 7.63
C PRO A 139 -7.24 -2.89 8.93
N MET A 140 -6.26 -2.14 9.45
CA MET A 140 -5.60 -2.51 10.71
C MET A 140 -6.61 -2.56 11.86
N VAL A 141 -7.40 -1.50 12.05
CA VAL A 141 -8.42 -1.43 13.10
C VAL A 141 -9.44 -2.56 12.94
N PHE A 142 -9.96 -2.77 11.73
CA PHE A 142 -10.93 -3.82 11.45
C PHE A 142 -10.39 -5.22 11.80
N PHE A 143 -9.19 -5.56 11.32
CA PHE A 143 -8.61 -6.88 11.56
C PHE A 143 -8.10 -7.06 12.98
N MET A 144 -7.68 -6.00 13.67
CA MET A 144 -7.40 -6.05 15.10
C MET A 144 -8.68 -6.39 15.87
N ILE A 145 -9.80 -5.69 15.65
CA ILE A 145 -11.09 -6.03 16.29
C ILE A 145 -11.48 -7.48 15.99
N ARG A 146 -11.32 -7.93 14.75
CA ARG A 146 -11.58 -9.32 14.36
C ARG A 146 -10.67 -10.30 15.10
N LEU A 147 -9.39 -9.98 15.26
CA LEU A 147 -8.40 -10.79 15.96
C LEU A 147 -8.80 -11.02 17.42
N TRP A 148 -9.30 -9.99 18.10
CA TRP A 148 -9.82 -10.09 19.46
C TRP A 148 -11.06 -10.99 19.59
N ARG A 149 -11.83 -11.16 18.51
CA ARG A 149 -13.00 -12.06 18.47
C ARG A 149 -12.67 -13.50 18.12
N VAL A 150 -11.51 -13.75 17.49
CA VAL A 150 -11.09 -15.09 17.04
C VAL A 150 -9.92 -15.68 17.85
N LYS A 151 -9.43 -14.95 18.86
CA LYS A 151 -8.42 -15.43 19.81
C LYS A 151 -8.93 -16.62 20.62
#